data_AF-A0A4Q5QK96-F1
#
_entry.id   AF-A0A4Q5QK96-F1
#
_cell.length_a   1.000
_cell.length_b   1.000
_cell.length_c   1.000
_cell.angle_alpha   90.00
_cell.angle_beta   90.00
_cell.angle_gamma   90.00
#
_symmetry.space_group_name_H-M   'P 1'
#
loop_
_entity.id
_entity.type
_entity.pdbx_description
1 polymer ?
#
loop_
_entity_poly.entity_id
_entity_poly.type
_entity_poly.pdbx_seq_one_letter_code
_entity_poly.pdbx_strand_id
1 'polypeptide(L)'
;AERGRALYANLFVGGKATLTVNKQQVQLAQENNYPWDGGLKFTIDPAKSTADFDLLVRIPGWARNEAMPSNLYTFAQPSAQAATITINGQPVAYQLQNGYAVLSRQWRKHDVVEVKLPMEVRRVHANPLVKDDLGKVALQRGPVMYCAEWQDNNGKTSNLIVPAATAFTASYQPHLLNGVTTLTATVPVVQLGADGASVSTVARPLVAIPYYAWANRGRGEMTVWFPEKLTDLDLLSQPAAAAATASK
;
A
#
# COMPACT_ATOMS: atom_id res chain seq x y z
N ALA A 1 12.94 18.22 4.84
CA ALA A 1 13.14 19.08 6.04
C ALA A 1 14.62 19.07 6.39
N GLU A 2 15.12 20.05 7.13
CA GLU A 2 16.52 20.07 7.56
C GLU A 2 16.64 20.37 9.06
N ARG A 3 17.72 19.91 9.67
CA ARG A 3 18.13 20.32 11.02
C ARG A 3 19.65 20.26 11.14
N GLY A 4 20.33 21.40 11.04
CA GLY A 4 21.78 21.47 11.21
C GLY A 4 22.48 20.71 10.07
N ARG A 5 23.15 19.59 10.36
CA ARG A 5 23.77 18.72 9.35
C ARG A 5 22.83 17.66 8.75
N ALA A 6 21.59 17.54 9.22
CA ALA A 6 20.68 16.50 8.79
C ALA A 6 19.69 17.01 7.74
N LEU A 7 19.61 16.34 6.59
CA LEU A 7 18.62 16.55 5.54
C LEU A 7 17.65 15.36 5.50
N TYR A 8 16.38 15.59 5.81
CA TYR A 8 15.35 14.55 5.93
C TYR A 8 14.49 14.44 4.66
N ALA A 9 14.48 13.25 4.06
CA ALA A 9 13.54 12.84 3.02
C ALA A 9 12.39 12.03 3.64
N ASN A 10 11.30 12.73 3.97
CA ASN A 10 10.14 12.15 4.65
C ASN A 10 9.14 11.54 3.67
N LEU A 11 8.82 12.23 2.58
CA LEU A 11 7.86 11.79 1.58
C LEU A 11 8.58 11.61 0.24
N PHE A 12 8.12 10.62 -0.52
CA PHE A 12 8.66 10.29 -1.83
C PHE A 12 7.69 10.77 -2.89
N VAL A 13 7.94 11.99 -3.34
CA VAL A 13 7.13 12.67 -4.35
C VAL A 13 8.11 13.29 -5.33
N GLY A 14 7.92 13.01 -6.61
CA GLY A 14 8.76 13.56 -7.67
C GLY A 14 8.78 15.09 -7.62
N GLY A 15 9.97 15.68 -7.76
CA GLY A 15 10.11 17.14 -7.69
C GLY A 15 11.52 17.57 -7.31
N LYS A 16 11.71 18.89 -7.19
CA LYS A 16 12.99 19.50 -6.80
C LYS A 16 12.78 20.41 -5.60
N ALA A 17 13.72 20.40 -4.67
CA ALA A 17 13.75 21.32 -3.54
C ALA A 17 15.15 21.89 -3.38
N THR A 18 15.25 23.21 -3.15
CA THR A 18 16.51 23.86 -2.75
C THR A 18 16.43 24.14 -1.26
N LEU A 19 17.40 23.64 -0.51
CA LEU A 19 17.44 23.65 0.94
C LEU A 19 18.79 24.16 1.42
N THR A 20 18.84 24.70 2.64
CA THR A 20 20.10 25.04 3.29
C THR A 20 20.40 23.99 4.35
N VAL A 21 21.40 23.15 4.12
CA VAL A 21 21.86 22.11 5.07
C VAL A 21 23.32 22.39 5.42
N ASN A 22 23.64 22.31 6.72
CA ASN A 22 24.97 22.64 7.23
C ASN A 22 25.50 24.00 6.73
N LYS A 23 24.63 25.01 6.67
CA LYS A 23 24.92 26.37 6.14
C LYS A 23 25.33 26.39 4.64
N GLN A 24 25.05 25.32 3.89
CA GLN A 24 25.31 25.22 2.46
C GLN A 24 24.00 25.01 1.71
N GLN A 25 23.84 25.71 0.59
CA GLN A 25 22.70 25.51 -0.30
C GLN A 25 22.90 24.20 -1.09
N VAL A 26 21.89 23.34 -1.07
CA VAL A 26 21.85 22.05 -1.78
C VAL A 26 20.50 21.92 -2.46
N GLN A 27 20.51 21.62 -3.75
CA GLN A 27 19.33 21.17 -4.47
C GLN A 27 19.23 19.65 -4.36
N LEU A 28 18.04 19.16 -4.02
CA LEU A 28 17.70 17.74 -4.03
C LEU A 28 16.59 17.54 -5.06
N ALA A 29 16.84 16.70 -6.06
CA ALA A 29 15.84 16.25 -7.02
C ALA A 29 15.39 14.83 -6.67
N GLN A 30 14.09 14.57 -6.70
CA GLN A 30 13.48 13.26 -6.57
C GLN A 30 12.84 12.85 -7.90
N GLU A 31 13.15 11.65 -8.35
CA GLU A 31 12.58 11.03 -9.54
C GLU A 31 12.09 9.62 -9.15
N ASN A 32 10.78 9.39 -9.16
CA ASN A 32 10.17 8.11 -8.80
C ASN A 32 8.72 8.01 -9.29
N ASN A 33 8.19 6.79 -9.28
CA ASN A 33 6.77 6.51 -9.53
C ASN A 33 6.07 6.03 -8.23
N TYR A 34 6.49 6.56 -7.09
CA TYR A 34 5.84 6.30 -5.81
C TYR A 34 4.44 6.96 -5.83
N PRO A 35 3.36 6.29 -5.39
CA PRO A 35 3.30 5.10 -4.53
C PRO A 35 3.18 3.75 -5.27
N TRP A 36 3.35 3.71 -6.59
CA TRP A 36 3.17 2.48 -7.38
C TRP A 36 4.44 1.65 -7.50
N ASP A 37 5.59 2.29 -7.46
CA ASP A 37 6.89 1.65 -7.49
C ASP A 37 7.75 2.02 -6.27
N GLY A 38 8.58 1.08 -5.84
CA GLY A 38 9.46 1.23 -4.68
C GLY A 38 10.84 1.79 -5.02
N GLY A 39 11.15 1.98 -6.30
CA GLY A 39 12.36 2.61 -6.79
C GLY A 39 12.32 4.12 -6.61
N LEU A 40 13.22 4.61 -5.76
CA LEU A 40 13.40 6.02 -5.48
C LEU A 40 14.77 6.46 -5.96
N LYS A 41 14.84 7.58 -6.69
CA LYS A 41 16.10 8.20 -7.09
C LYS A 41 16.17 9.61 -6.52
N PHE A 42 17.28 9.91 -5.87
CA PHE A 42 17.62 11.23 -5.35
C PHE A 42 18.90 11.72 -6.02
N THR A 43 18.84 12.87 -6.68
CA THR A 43 20.02 13.54 -7.24
C THR A 43 20.36 14.74 -6.36
N ILE A 44 21.63 14.83 -5.94
CA ILE A 44 22.11 15.81 -4.97
C ILE A 44 23.04 16.79 -5.66
N ASP A 45 22.71 18.07 -5.58
CA ASP A 45 23.42 19.15 -6.26
C ASP A 45 23.75 20.27 -5.28
N PRO A 46 24.90 20.19 -4.59
CA PRO A 46 25.39 21.30 -3.77
C PRO A 46 25.73 22.53 -4.62
N ALA A 47 25.51 23.73 -4.08
CA ALA A 47 25.88 24.98 -4.76
C ALA A 47 27.41 25.13 -4.89
N LYS A 48 28.15 24.67 -3.87
CA LYS A 48 29.62 24.56 -3.90
C LYS A 48 30.06 23.25 -4.59
N SER A 49 31.36 23.05 -4.79
CA SER A 49 31.89 21.80 -5.36
C SER A 49 31.57 20.57 -4.50
N THR A 50 31.50 20.76 -3.18
CA THR A 50 31.16 19.71 -2.20
C THR A 50 30.29 20.27 -1.07
N ALA A 51 29.53 19.39 -0.42
CA ALA A 51 28.84 19.67 0.84
C ALA A 51 28.88 18.46 1.79
N ASP A 52 29.21 18.68 3.06
CA ASP A 52 29.22 17.63 4.09
C ASP A 52 27.93 17.72 4.91
N PHE A 53 27.09 16.68 4.81
CA PHE A 53 25.85 16.55 5.54
C PHE A 53 25.35 15.10 5.53
N ASP A 54 24.37 14.81 6.39
CA ASP A 54 23.71 13.51 6.48
C ASP A 54 22.42 13.56 5.67
N LEU A 55 22.26 12.68 4.68
CA LEU A 55 20.96 12.43 4.06
C LEU A 55 20.24 11.33 4.85
N LEU A 56 19.11 11.68 5.47
CA LEU A 56 18.27 10.77 6.22
C LEU A 56 17.05 10.42 5.36
N VAL A 57 17.07 9.22 4.77
CA VAL A 57 15.95 8.72 3.96
C VAL A 57 15.04 7.88 4.85
N ARG A 58 13.76 8.22 4.95
CA ARG A 58 12.81 7.42 5.73
C ARG A 58 12.76 5.99 5.17
N ILE A 59 12.85 4.98 6.02
CA ILE A 59 12.54 3.60 5.65
C ILE A 59 11.16 3.30 6.28
N PRO A 60 10.07 3.32 5.50
CA PRO A 60 8.72 3.21 6.05
C PRO A 60 8.51 1.94 6.87
N GLY A 61 7.66 1.97 7.90
CA GLY A 61 7.37 0.80 8.74
C GLY A 61 6.97 -0.43 7.93
N TRP A 62 6.13 -0.27 6.91
CA TRP A 62 5.70 -1.38 6.03
C TRP A 62 6.87 -2.05 5.29
N ALA A 63 7.94 -1.32 4.98
CA ALA A 63 9.16 -1.85 4.37
C ALA A 63 10.09 -2.54 5.39
N ARG A 64 9.76 -2.46 6.68
CA ARG A 64 10.50 -3.01 7.83
C ARG A 64 9.69 -4.04 8.61
N ASN A 65 8.64 -4.60 8.00
CA ASN A 65 7.71 -5.54 8.65
C ASN A 65 6.91 -4.96 9.83
N GLU A 66 6.72 -3.64 9.87
CA GLU A 66 5.98 -2.94 10.90
C GLU A 66 4.74 -2.25 10.28
N ALA A 67 3.55 -2.85 10.45
CA ALA A 67 2.32 -2.28 9.88
C ALA A 67 1.95 -0.95 10.55
N MET A 68 2.19 -0.84 11.86
CA MET A 68 1.91 0.33 12.69
C MET A 68 2.91 0.34 13.85
N PRO A 69 3.34 1.51 14.38
CA PRO A 69 4.18 1.60 15.59
C PRO A 69 3.41 1.29 16.88
N SER A 70 2.66 0.19 16.89
CA SER A 70 1.93 -0.38 18.02
C SER A 70 1.55 -1.83 17.70
N ASN A 71 0.87 -2.51 18.62
CA ASN A 71 0.30 -3.84 18.39
C ASN A 71 -1.15 -3.81 17.85
N LEU A 72 -1.64 -2.66 17.37
CA LEU A 72 -2.99 -2.53 16.83
C LEU A 72 -3.16 -3.29 15.51
N TYR A 73 -2.11 -3.30 14.67
CA TYR A 73 -2.08 -4.01 13.40
C TYR A 73 -0.74 -4.71 13.19
N THR A 74 -0.78 -5.91 12.61
CA THR A 74 0.41 -6.70 12.27
C THR A 74 0.31 -7.24 10.85
N PHE A 75 1.45 -7.55 10.23
CA PHE A 75 1.44 -8.31 8.99
C PHE A 75 1.27 -9.80 9.28
N ALA A 76 0.39 -10.46 8.54
CA ALA A 76 0.13 -11.89 8.70
C ALA A 76 1.39 -12.75 8.51
N GLN A 77 2.30 -12.30 7.64
CA GLN A 77 3.61 -12.89 7.41
C GLN A 77 4.67 -11.79 7.26
N PRO A 78 5.88 -11.97 7.81
CA PRO A 78 7.00 -11.09 7.54
C PRO A 78 7.46 -11.24 6.09
N SER A 79 7.87 -10.13 5.48
CA SER A 79 8.58 -10.14 4.21
C SER A 79 10.05 -10.48 4.46
N ALA A 80 10.61 -11.31 3.58
CA ALA A 80 12.04 -11.56 3.50
C ALA A 80 12.80 -10.45 2.73
N GLN A 81 12.08 -9.56 2.04
CA GLN A 81 12.67 -8.46 1.30
C GLN A 81 12.98 -7.28 2.24
N ALA A 82 14.10 -6.62 1.99
CA ALA A 82 14.55 -5.45 2.75
C ALA A 82 14.84 -4.27 1.82
N ALA A 83 14.77 -3.06 2.36
CA ALA A 83 15.16 -1.87 1.62
C ALA A 83 16.66 -1.88 1.32
N THR A 84 17.04 -1.65 0.07
CA THR A 84 18.44 -1.56 -0.37
C THR A 84 18.76 -0.15 -0.86
N ILE A 85 20.01 0.27 -0.69
CA ILE A 85 20.49 1.61 -1.07
C ILE A 85 21.77 1.47 -1.88
N THR A 86 21.83 2.17 -3.00
CA THR A 86 23.05 2.39 -3.78
C THR A 86 23.38 3.88 -3.81
N ILE A 87 24.67 4.17 -3.91
CA ILE A 87 25.20 5.51 -4.14
C ILE A 87 26.10 5.45 -5.37
N ASN A 88 25.77 6.20 -6.41
CA ASN A 88 26.47 6.16 -7.70
C ASN A 88 26.63 4.73 -8.24
N GLY A 89 25.58 3.92 -8.13
CA GLY A 89 25.55 2.52 -8.55
C GLY A 89 26.25 1.52 -7.62
N GLN A 90 26.91 1.98 -6.54
CA GLN A 90 27.58 1.09 -5.59
C GLN A 90 26.68 0.80 -4.37
N PRO A 91 26.50 -0.47 -3.97
CA PRO A 91 25.75 -0.80 -2.75
C PRO A 91 26.38 -0.19 -1.51
N VAL A 92 25.55 0.36 -0.62
CA VAL A 92 26.00 0.98 0.64
C VAL A 92 25.21 0.41 1.81
N ALA A 93 25.94 0.00 2.85
CA ALA A 93 25.33 -0.34 4.13
C ALA A 93 24.91 0.93 4.86
N TYR A 94 23.79 0.88 5.57
CA TYR A 94 23.26 2.00 6.33
C TYR A 94 22.82 1.55 7.71
N GLN A 95 22.82 2.49 8.65
CA GLN A 95 22.22 2.30 9.97
C GLN A 95 20.86 2.98 10.02
N LEU A 96 19.91 2.33 10.71
CA LEU A 96 18.62 2.92 11.00
C LEU A 96 18.71 3.76 12.28
N GLN A 97 18.30 5.02 12.19
CA GLN A 97 18.08 5.87 13.35
C GLN A 97 16.67 6.47 13.26
N ASN A 98 15.81 6.14 14.24
CA ASN A 98 14.43 6.63 14.31
C ASN A 98 13.63 6.42 13.02
N GLY A 99 13.83 5.28 12.34
CA GLY A 99 13.16 4.96 11.08
C GLY A 99 13.78 5.58 9.82
N TYR A 100 14.96 6.19 9.91
CA TYR A 100 15.70 6.74 8.76
C TYR A 100 16.99 5.96 8.51
N ALA A 101 17.28 5.67 7.25
CA ALA A 101 18.61 5.28 6.81
C ALA A 101 19.50 6.52 6.81
N VAL A 102 20.59 6.48 7.57
CA VAL A 102 21.53 7.60 7.70
C VAL A 102 22.68 7.43 6.71
N LEU A 103 22.79 8.37 5.77
CA LEU A 103 23.83 8.41 4.75
C LEU A 103 24.73 9.63 4.98
N SER A 104 25.76 9.47 5.80
CA SER A 104 26.71 10.53 6.17
C SER A 104 27.90 10.54 5.20
N ARG A 105 28.03 11.60 4.39
CA ARG A 105 29.15 11.74 3.47
C ARG A 105 29.37 13.19 3.01
N GLN A 106 30.53 13.40 2.39
CA GLN A 106 30.74 14.57 1.54
C GLN A 106 30.12 14.31 0.17
N TRP A 107 29.06 15.05 -0.13
CA TRP A 107 28.32 15.01 -1.38
C TRP A 107 28.96 15.94 -2.41
N ARG A 108 28.95 15.51 -3.68
CA ARG A 108 29.38 16.24 -4.87
C ARG A 108 28.18 16.49 -5.76
N LYS A 109 28.32 17.41 -6.71
CA LYS A 109 27.31 17.63 -7.74
C LYS A 109 27.00 16.33 -8.48
N HIS A 110 25.72 16.10 -8.74
CA HIS A 110 25.18 14.94 -9.42
C HIS A 110 25.45 13.60 -8.74
N ASP A 111 25.78 13.58 -7.44
CA ASP A 111 25.71 12.33 -6.69
C ASP A 111 24.29 11.79 -6.71
N VAL A 112 24.14 10.50 -6.99
CA VAL A 112 22.85 9.82 -7.06
C VAL A 112 22.74 8.82 -5.93
N VAL A 113 21.64 8.90 -5.18
CA VAL A 113 21.22 7.87 -4.22
C VAL A 113 20.00 7.17 -4.80
N GLU A 114 20.06 5.86 -4.93
CA GLU A 114 18.90 5.06 -5.30
C GLU A 114 18.49 4.19 -4.13
N VAL A 115 17.20 4.14 -3.85
CA VAL A 115 16.62 3.32 -2.79
C VAL A 115 15.59 2.40 -3.42
N LYS A 116 15.63 1.11 -3.10
CA LYS A 116 14.59 0.15 -3.50
C LYS A 116 13.83 -0.30 -2.28
N LEU A 117 12.56 0.10 -2.19
CA LEU A 117 11.64 -0.34 -1.14
C LEU A 117 10.86 -1.59 -1.61
N PRO A 118 10.66 -2.60 -0.76
CA PRO A 118 9.91 -3.81 -1.11
C PRO A 118 8.40 -3.52 -1.23
N MET A 119 7.81 -3.74 -2.41
CA MET A 119 6.41 -3.39 -2.71
C MET A 119 5.54 -4.63 -2.97
N GLU A 120 5.70 -5.68 -2.17
CA GLU A 120 4.82 -6.85 -2.27
C GLU A 120 3.43 -6.56 -1.67
N VAL A 121 2.44 -7.36 -2.05
CA VAL A 121 1.13 -7.33 -1.41
C VAL A 121 1.27 -7.94 -0.02
N ARG A 122 0.87 -7.17 1.00
CA ARG A 122 0.90 -7.54 2.40
C ARG A 122 -0.52 -7.72 2.91
N ARG A 123 -0.68 -8.69 3.80
CA ARG A 123 -1.90 -8.97 4.56
C ARG A 123 -1.79 -8.34 5.93
N VAL A 124 -2.73 -7.48 6.28
CA VAL A 124 -2.78 -6.78 7.56
C VAL A 124 -3.86 -7.41 8.42
N HIS A 125 -3.52 -7.81 9.63
CA HIS A 125 -4.44 -8.31 10.65
C HIS A 125 -4.58 -7.26 11.75
N ALA A 126 -5.80 -7.09 12.24
CA ALA A 126 -6.07 -6.30 13.43
C ALA A 126 -5.75 -7.08 14.70
N ASN A 127 -5.48 -6.34 15.78
CA ASN A 127 -5.43 -6.90 17.12
C ASN A 127 -6.77 -7.60 17.44
N PRO A 128 -6.78 -8.78 18.11
CA PRO A 128 -8.02 -9.49 18.45
C PRO A 128 -9.02 -8.70 19.32
N LEU A 129 -8.58 -7.61 19.96
CA LEU A 129 -9.46 -6.70 20.68
C LEU A 129 -10.37 -5.87 19.74
N VAL A 130 -10.03 -5.75 18.46
CA VAL A 130 -10.88 -5.14 17.42
C VAL A 130 -11.87 -6.19 16.92
N LYS A 131 -13.01 -6.30 17.61
CA LYS A 131 -13.99 -7.37 17.38
C LYS A 131 -14.54 -7.40 15.95
N ASP A 132 -14.69 -6.24 15.31
CA ASP A 132 -15.25 -6.12 13.96
C ASP A 132 -14.33 -6.74 12.89
N ASP A 133 -13.03 -6.88 13.16
CA ASP A 133 -12.03 -7.37 12.20
C ASP A 133 -11.55 -8.80 12.51
N LEU A 134 -12.19 -9.48 13.48
CA LEU A 134 -11.87 -10.86 13.83
C LEU A 134 -12.04 -11.80 12.64
N GLY A 135 -11.00 -12.57 12.34
CA GLY A 135 -10.98 -13.51 11.20
C GLY A 135 -10.99 -12.83 9.83
N LYS A 136 -10.71 -11.52 9.77
CA LYS A 136 -10.61 -10.75 8.54
C LYS A 136 -9.19 -10.28 8.27
N VAL A 137 -8.92 -10.01 7.00
CA VAL A 137 -7.65 -9.49 6.50
C VAL A 137 -7.87 -8.26 5.63
N ALA A 138 -7.04 -7.24 5.81
CA ALA A 138 -6.95 -6.11 4.89
C ALA A 138 -5.73 -6.26 3.98
N LEU A 139 -5.82 -5.72 2.76
CA LEU A 139 -4.76 -5.79 1.77
C LEU A 139 -4.01 -4.46 1.69
N GLN A 140 -2.68 -4.52 1.70
CA GLN A 140 -1.80 -3.36 1.59
C GLN A 140 -0.73 -3.61 0.53
N ARG A 141 -0.35 -2.59 -0.24
CA ARG A 141 0.88 -2.61 -1.04
C ARG A 141 1.59 -1.27 -0.89
N GLY A 142 2.82 -1.31 -0.37
CA GLY A 142 3.54 -0.10 -0.02
C GLY A 142 2.74 0.77 0.96
N PRO A 143 2.53 2.08 0.69
CA PRO A 143 1.75 2.95 1.56
C PRO A 143 0.22 2.85 1.34
N VAL A 144 -0.24 2.05 0.37
CA VAL A 144 -1.63 2.08 -0.10
C VAL A 144 -2.40 0.90 0.47
N MET A 145 -3.53 1.19 1.12
CA MET A 145 -4.55 0.21 1.49
C MET A 145 -5.51 -0.02 0.33
N TYR A 146 -5.99 -1.25 0.21
CA TYR A 146 -6.85 -1.71 -0.89
C TYR A 146 -8.25 -2.12 -0.40
N CYS A 147 -9.23 -1.99 -1.28
CA CYS A 147 -10.60 -2.44 -1.09
C CYS A 147 -11.14 -3.12 -2.35
N ALA A 148 -12.12 -4.00 -2.21
CA ALA A 148 -12.95 -4.46 -3.33
C ALA A 148 -14.15 -3.50 -3.48
N GLU A 149 -14.47 -3.09 -4.71
CA GLU A 149 -15.66 -2.31 -5.05
C GLU A 149 -16.59 -3.14 -5.95
N TRP A 150 -17.91 -3.00 -5.77
CA TRP A 150 -18.95 -3.73 -6.49
C TRP A 150 -18.75 -3.77 -8.02
N GLN A 151 -18.29 -2.65 -8.59
CA GLN A 151 -18.11 -2.46 -10.03
C GLN A 151 -17.15 -3.49 -10.63
N ASP A 152 -16.14 -3.92 -9.87
CA ASP A 152 -15.12 -4.87 -10.34
C ASP A 152 -15.35 -6.30 -9.83
N ASN A 153 -16.39 -6.52 -9.03
CA ASN A 153 -16.63 -7.77 -8.29
C ASN A 153 -18.09 -8.24 -8.41
N ASN A 154 -18.64 -8.24 -9.63
CA ASN A 154 -19.98 -8.78 -9.92
C ASN A 154 -21.11 -8.16 -9.08
N GLY A 155 -20.99 -6.89 -8.70
CA GLY A 155 -22.02 -6.16 -7.96
C GLY A 155 -22.05 -6.38 -6.46
N LYS A 156 -21.22 -7.29 -5.91
CA LYS A 156 -21.23 -7.65 -4.48
C LYS A 156 -19.82 -7.87 -3.95
N THR A 157 -19.52 -7.38 -2.75
CA THR A 157 -18.20 -7.54 -2.13
C THR A 157 -18.28 -8.26 -0.79
N SER A 158 -19.43 -8.23 -0.14
CA SER A 158 -19.71 -8.86 1.15
C SER A 158 -19.67 -10.40 1.13
N ASN A 159 -19.64 -11.02 -0.04
CA ASN A 159 -19.60 -12.48 -0.23
C ASN A 159 -18.22 -13.01 -0.68
N LEU A 160 -17.19 -12.17 -0.69
CA LEU A 160 -15.82 -12.55 -1.03
C LEU A 160 -15.12 -13.14 0.20
N ILE A 161 -14.39 -14.24 0.01
CA ILE A 161 -13.52 -14.84 1.04
C ILE A 161 -12.08 -14.74 0.54
N VAL A 162 -11.12 -14.37 1.39
CA VAL A 162 -9.70 -14.29 1.02
C VAL A 162 -8.89 -15.28 1.86
N PRO A 163 -8.85 -16.58 1.48
CA PRO A 163 -8.07 -17.60 2.19
C PRO A 163 -6.62 -17.20 2.41
N ALA A 164 -6.00 -17.65 3.51
CA ALA A 164 -4.61 -17.35 3.87
C ALA A 164 -3.59 -17.57 2.73
N ALA A 165 -3.82 -18.60 1.90
CA ALA A 165 -2.94 -18.99 0.80
C ALA A 165 -3.19 -18.22 -0.53
N THR A 166 -4.19 -17.31 -0.59
CA THR A 166 -4.45 -16.54 -1.81
C THR A 166 -3.25 -15.66 -2.16
N ALA A 167 -2.68 -15.89 -3.34
CA ALA A 167 -1.65 -15.07 -3.94
C ALA A 167 -2.27 -13.99 -4.81
N PHE A 168 -1.78 -12.75 -4.67
CA PHE A 168 -2.26 -11.60 -5.42
C PHE A 168 -1.24 -11.17 -6.47
N THR A 169 -1.73 -10.79 -7.64
CA THR A 169 -0.94 -10.12 -8.68
C THR A 169 -1.23 -8.62 -8.64
N ALA A 170 -0.19 -7.80 -8.57
CA ALA A 170 -0.30 -6.36 -8.66
C ALA A 170 -0.04 -5.90 -10.11
N SER A 171 -0.90 -5.05 -10.67
CA SER A 171 -0.75 -4.54 -12.04
C SER A 171 -1.18 -3.08 -12.16
N TYR A 172 -0.35 -2.25 -12.80
CA TYR A 172 -0.68 -0.84 -13.03
C TYR A 172 -1.67 -0.67 -14.18
N GLN A 173 -2.75 0.06 -13.93
CA GLN A 173 -3.86 0.31 -14.84
C GLN A 173 -3.91 1.81 -15.17
N PRO A 174 -3.27 2.27 -16.27
CA PRO A 174 -3.12 3.70 -16.57
C PRO A 174 -4.44 4.41 -16.89
N HIS A 175 -5.45 3.68 -17.37
CA HIS A 175 -6.74 4.24 -17.79
C HIS A 175 -7.87 4.02 -16.77
N LEU A 176 -7.57 3.36 -15.65
CA LEU A 176 -8.53 3.15 -14.57
C LEU A 176 -8.29 4.19 -13.47
N LEU A 177 -9.32 4.94 -13.09
CA LEU A 177 -9.31 5.82 -11.92
C LEU A 177 -8.08 6.76 -11.86
N ASN A 178 -7.74 7.36 -13.02
CA ASN A 178 -6.59 8.25 -13.20
C ASN A 178 -5.21 7.60 -12.98
N GLY A 179 -5.11 6.27 -13.14
CA GLY A 179 -3.84 5.55 -13.03
C GLY A 179 -3.66 4.96 -11.65
N VAL A 180 -4.02 3.67 -11.50
CA VAL A 180 -3.91 2.95 -10.22
C VAL A 180 -3.26 1.60 -10.39
N THR A 181 -2.52 1.11 -9.40
CA THR A 181 -2.18 -0.32 -9.32
C THR A 181 -3.37 -1.07 -8.73
N THR A 182 -3.90 -2.07 -9.42
CA THR A 182 -4.91 -3.01 -8.89
C THR A 182 -4.25 -4.27 -8.34
N LEU A 183 -4.94 -4.96 -7.42
CA LEU A 183 -4.57 -6.30 -6.96
C LEU A 183 -5.63 -7.30 -7.43
N THR A 184 -5.21 -8.39 -8.04
CA THR A 184 -6.12 -9.43 -8.54
C THR A 184 -5.77 -10.80 -7.98
N ALA A 185 -6.80 -11.61 -7.76
CA ALA A 185 -6.66 -13.01 -7.38
C ALA A 185 -7.92 -13.79 -7.75
N THR A 186 -7.84 -15.11 -7.83
CA THR A 186 -9.04 -15.97 -7.85
C THR A 186 -9.38 -16.38 -6.43
N VAL A 187 -10.61 -16.13 -6.00
CA VAL A 187 -11.05 -16.37 -4.62
C VAL A 187 -12.39 -17.10 -4.55
N PRO A 188 -12.70 -17.80 -3.45
CA PRO A 188 -14.04 -18.32 -3.20
C PRO A 188 -15.03 -17.17 -2.98
N VAL A 189 -16.16 -17.25 -3.67
CA VAL A 189 -17.29 -16.33 -3.54
C VAL A 189 -18.51 -17.12 -3.12
N VAL A 190 -19.15 -16.70 -2.02
CA VAL A 190 -20.37 -17.34 -1.53
C VAL A 190 -21.53 -17.02 -2.46
N GLN A 191 -22.26 -18.05 -2.86
CA GLN A 191 -23.47 -17.96 -3.68
C GLN A 191 -24.62 -18.73 -3.03
N LEU A 192 -25.83 -18.19 -3.18
CA LEU A 192 -27.06 -18.85 -2.77
C LEU A 192 -27.60 -19.68 -3.95
N GLY A 193 -28.14 -20.85 -3.64
CA GLY A 193 -28.89 -21.65 -4.59
C GLY A 193 -30.19 -20.95 -5.00
N ALA A 194 -30.65 -21.21 -6.23
CA ALA A 194 -31.93 -20.71 -6.70
C ALA A 194 -33.13 -21.32 -5.93
N ASP A 195 -32.90 -22.39 -5.18
CA ASP A 195 -33.86 -23.03 -4.27
C ASP A 195 -34.14 -22.20 -2.99
N GLY A 196 -33.34 -21.16 -2.73
CA GLY A 196 -33.46 -20.33 -1.54
C GLY A 196 -33.01 -21.00 -0.24
N ALA A 197 -32.39 -22.18 -0.31
CA ALA A 197 -31.99 -22.97 0.85
C ALA A 197 -30.52 -23.42 0.82
N SER A 198 -29.94 -23.52 -0.38
CA SER A 198 -28.55 -23.99 -0.55
C SER A 198 -27.54 -22.86 -0.48
N VAL A 199 -26.37 -23.14 0.10
CA VAL A 199 -25.19 -22.25 0.10
C VAL A 199 -24.00 -23.01 -0.45
N SER A 200 -23.27 -22.39 -1.38
CA SER A 200 -22.02 -22.95 -1.93
C SER A 200 -21.01 -21.85 -2.20
N THR A 201 -19.78 -22.24 -2.53
CA THR A 201 -18.75 -21.32 -3.00
C THR A 201 -18.38 -21.61 -4.45
N VAL A 202 -18.15 -20.55 -5.22
CA VAL A 202 -17.61 -20.63 -6.58
C VAL A 202 -16.34 -19.80 -6.67
N ALA A 203 -15.33 -20.30 -7.38
CA ALA A 203 -14.11 -19.54 -7.63
C ALA A 203 -14.39 -18.41 -8.63
N ARG A 204 -14.09 -17.16 -8.27
CA ARG A 204 -14.24 -15.98 -9.14
C ARG A 204 -13.03 -15.07 -9.03
N PRO A 205 -12.73 -14.26 -10.05
CA PRO A 205 -11.78 -13.16 -9.92
C PRO A 205 -12.28 -12.17 -8.87
N LEU A 206 -11.37 -11.78 -7.99
CA LEU A 206 -11.48 -10.59 -7.15
C LEU A 206 -10.53 -9.53 -7.72
N VAL A 207 -11.02 -8.30 -7.79
CA VAL A 207 -10.24 -7.12 -8.16
C VAL A 207 -10.34 -6.12 -7.02
N ALA A 208 -9.20 -5.78 -6.42
CA ALA A 208 -9.08 -4.75 -5.41
C ALA A 208 -8.42 -3.50 -6.00
N ILE A 209 -8.97 -2.35 -5.67
CA ILE A 209 -8.48 -1.01 -6.04
C ILE A 209 -7.94 -0.29 -4.79
N PRO A 210 -7.11 0.74 -4.93
CA PRO A 210 -6.75 1.61 -3.81
C PRO A 210 -7.99 2.16 -3.11
N TYR A 211 -8.02 2.11 -1.78
CA TYR A 211 -9.16 2.56 -0.98
C TYR A 211 -9.56 4.01 -1.28
N TYR A 212 -8.59 4.90 -1.51
CA TYR A 212 -8.87 6.30 -1.83
C TYR A 212 -9.64 6.48 -3.15
N ALA A 213 -9.61 5.50 -4.05
CA ALA A 213 -10.20 5.58 -5.38
C ALA A 213 -11.65 5.05 -5.42
N TRP A 214 -12.14 4.46 -4.33
CA TRP A 214 -13.53 4.02 -4.17
C TRP A 214 -14.53 5.17 -4.36
N ALA A 215 -15.78 4.83 -4.71
CA ALA A 215 -16.92 5.74 -4.82
C ALA A 215 -16.84 6.78 -5.95
N ASN A 216 -15.87 6.64 -6.86
CA ASN A 216 -15.77 7.46 -8.07
C ASN A 216 -16.61 6.91 -9.25
N ARG A 217 -17.31 5.77 -9.07
CA ARG A 217 -18.01 5.04 -10.14
C ARG A 217 -19.47 4.69 -9.81
N GLY A 218 -20.08 5.47 -8.93
CA GLY A 218 -21.47 5.28 -8.49
C GLY A 218 -21.60 4.48 -7.19
N ARG A 219 -22.84 4.41 -6.69
CA ARG A 219 -23.15 3.81 -5.39
C ARG A 219 -23.21 2.28 -5.50
N GLY A 220 -22.52 1.60 -4.59
CA GLY A 220 -22.65 0.15 -4.38
C GLY A 220 -21.75 -0.33 -3.25
N GLU A 221 -21.65 -1.65 -3.07
CA GLU A 221 -20.88 -2.25 -1.98
C GLU A 221 -19.36 -1.99 -2.10
N MET A 222 -18.70 -1.96 -0.93
CA MET A 222 -17.24 -1.95 -0.80
C MET A 222 -16.81 -2.67 0.48
N THR A 223 -15.69 -3.37 0.41
CA THR A 223 -15.09 -4.06 1.56
C THR A 223 -13.57 -3.84 1.60
N VAL A 224 -13.05 -3.47 2.78
CA VAL A 224 -11.61 -3.40 3.09
C VAL A 224 -11.13 -4.67 3.80
N TRP A 225 -11.94 -5.16 4.75
CA TRP A 225 -11.63 -6.30 5.60
C TRP A 225 -12.35 -7.56 5.10
N PHE A 226 -11.60 -8.46 4.48
CA PHE A 226 -12.13 -9.68 3.88
C PHE A 226 -12.09 -10.84 4.88
N PRO A 227 -13.18 -11.61 5.06
CA PRO A 227 -13.12 -12.85 5.81
C PRO A 227 -12.09 -13.82 5.22
N GLU A 228 -11.23 -14.42 6.05
CA GLU A 228 -10.24 -15.40 5.57
C GLU A 228 -10.82 -16.81 5.43
N LYS A 229 -11.90 -17.10 6.14
CA LYS A 229 -12.61 -18.39 6.12
C LYS A 229 -14.06 -18.21 6.55
N LEU A 230 -14.91 -19.14 6.12
CA LEU A 230 -16.24 -19.28 6.69
C LEU A 230 -16.12 -19.96 8.06
N THR A 231 -16.82 -19.41 9.05
CA THR A 231 -16.87 -19.95 10.42
C THR A 231 -18.30 -20.12 10.90
N ASP A 232 -19.18 -19.23 10.46
CA ASP A 232 -20.61 -19.24 10.75
C ASP A 232 -21.36 -18.60 9.57
N LEU A 233 -22.69 -18.71 9.57
CA LEU A 233 -23.58 -18.09 8.59
C LEU A 233 -24.76 -17.40 9.30
N ASP A 234 -24.88 -16.09 9.11
CA ASP A 234 -26.03 -15.32 9.58
C ASP A 234 -27.11 -15.25 8.50
N LEU A 235 -28.36 -15.58 8.87
CA LEU A 235 -29.52 -15.61 7.96
C LEU A 235 -30.31 -14.31 8.07
N LEU A 236 -30.14 -13.43 7.10
CA LEU A 236 -30.88 -12.18 7.01
C LEU A 236 -32.20 -12.40 6.25
N SER A 237 -33.34 -12.27 6.95
CA SER A 237 -34.64 -12.13 6.29
C SER A 237 -34.84 -10.67 5.89
N GLN A 238 -34.90 -10.40 4.59
CA GLN A 238 -35.38 -9.10 4.12
C GLN A 238 -36.88 -9.21 3.80
N PRO A 239 -37.70 -8.21 4.18
CA PRO A 239 -39.04 -8.12 3.62
C PRO A 239 -38.93 -8.03 2.10
N ALA A 240 -39.82 -8.72 1.38
CA ALA A 240 -39.84 -8.69 -0.08
C ALA A 240 -39.77 -7.23 -0.55
N ALA A 241 -38.80 -6.90 -1.40
CA ALA A 241 -38.69 -5.57 -1.99
C ALA A 241 -40.05 -5.21 -2.56
N ALA A 242 -40.69 -4.14 -2.03
CA ALA A 242 -41.94 -3.65 -2.57
C ALA A 242 -41.70 -3.42 -4.06
N ALA A 243 -42.39 -4.20 -4.90
CA ALA A 243 -42.25 -4.13 -6.35
C ALA A 243 -42.33 -2.66 -6.74
N ALA A 244 -41.27 -2.14 -7.36
CA ALA A 244 -41.23 -0.77 -7.83
C ALA A 244 -42.45 -0.57 -8.72
N THR A 245 -43.47 0.10 -8.19
CA THR A 245 -44.64 0.52 -8.96
C THR A 245 -44.11 1.49 -10.01
N ALA A 246 -44.00 1.01 -11.25
CA ALA A 246 -43.79 1.86 -12.40
C ALA A 246 -44.93 2.89 -12.43
N SER A 247 -44.63 4.15 -12.10
CA SER A 247 -45.54 5.25 -12.37
C SER A 247 -45.55 5.50 -13.88
N LYS A 248 -46.78 5.57 -14.41
CA LYS A 248 -47.16 5.79 -15.82
C LYS A 248 -46.44 6.94 -16.50
#